data_AF-A0A9X8UTH0-F1
#
_entry.id   AF-A0A9X8UTH0-F1
#
_cell.length_a   1.000
_cell.length_b   1.000
_cell.length_c   1.000
_cell.angle_alpha   90.00
_cell.angle_beta   90.00
_cell.angle_gamma   90.00
#
_symmetry.space_group_name_H-M   'P 1'
#
loop_
_entity.id
_entity.type
_entity.pdbx_description
1 polymer ?
#
loop_
_entity_poly.entity_id
_entity_poly.type
_entity_poly.pdbx_seq_one_letter_code
_entity_poly.pdbx_strand_id
1 'polypeptide(L)'
;MVAKWIEAFTGSLEQKKQYKQSMARLKALPQPYAKAAAGVQRYLLNQSGVTDAETMISMYSDLADLFEGAAANGTALRELLGQDPAEFADDFAQAYGGKRWTDKERTRLADTISEAENESKEQ
;
A
#
# COMPACT_ATOMS: atom_id res chain seq x y z
N MET A 1 21.36 -3.36 -23.45
CA MET A 1 20.47 -2.38 -22.79
C MET A 1 19.05 -2.61 -23.30
N VAL A 2 18.35 -3.58 -22.73
CA VAL A 2 16.95 -3.85 -23.11
C VAL A 2 16.10 -2.73 -22.54
N ALA A 3 15.83 -1.75 -23.39
CA ALA A 3 14.60 -0.99 -23.47
C ALA A 3 13.89 -0.66 -22.14
N LYS A 4 14.34 0.43 -21.50
CA LYS A 4 13.67 1.15 -20.41
C LYS A 4 12.16 1.42 -20.65
N TRP A 5 11.70 1.38 -21.90
CA TRP A 5 10.29 1.51 -22.28
C TRP A 5 9.48 0.24 -22.03
N ILE A 6 10.09 -0.95 -22.15
CA ILE A 6 9.44 -2.21 -21.82
C ILE A 6 9.23 -2.25 -20.30
N GLU A 7 10.25 -1.92 -19.49
CA GLU A 7 10.11 -1.84 -18.02
C GLU A 7 9.00 -0.87 -17.56
N ALA A 8 8.80 0.27 -18.25
CA ALA A 8 7.70 1.18 -17.94
C ALA A 8 6.30 0.56 -18.17
N PHE A 9 6.17 -0.37 -19.13
CA PHE A 9 4.93 -1.08 -19.43
C PHE A 9 4.81 -2.42 -18.67
N THR A 10 5.85 -3.24 -18.67
CA THR A 10 5.89 -4.57 -18.04
C THR A 10 6.09 -4.51 -16.53
N GLY A 11 6.82 -3.52 -16.01
CA GLY A 11 6.87 -3.23 -14.58
C GLY A 11 5.45 -3.01 -14.07
N SER A 12 4.66 -2.18 -14.76
CA SER A 12 3.25 -1.93 -14.42
C SER A 12 2.36 -3.19 -14.54
N LEU A 13 2.66 -4.11 -15.46
CA LEU A 13 1.85 -5.32 -15.67
C LEU A 13 2.16 -6.41 -14.64
N GLU A 14 3.44 -6.66 -14.36
CA GLU A 14 3.85 -7.61 -13.33
C GLU A 14 3.44 -7.11 -11.95
N GLN A 15 3.60 -5.81 -11.68
CA GLN A 15 3.09 -5.15 -10.49
C GLN A 15 1.56 -5.33 -10.33
N LYS A 16 0.78 -5.08 -11.40
CA LYS A 16 -0.67 -5.32 -11.39
C LYS A 16 -1.03 -6.79 -11.16
N LYS A 17 -0.23 -7.72 -11.70
CA LYS A 17 -0.43 -9.15 -11.52
C LYS A 17 -0.19 -9.57 -10.07
N GLN A 18 0.92 -9.13 -9.47
CA GLN A 18 1.26 -9.39 -8.07
C GLN A 18 0.22 -8.80 -7.11
N TYR A 19 -0.22 -7.56 -7.37
CA TYR A 19 -1.31 -6.94 -6.63
C TYR A 19 -2.59 -7.78 -6.71
N LYS A 20 -3.02 -8.16 -7.93
CA LYS A 20 -4.22 -8.99 -8.14
C LYS A 20 -4.11 -10.34 -7.43
N GLN A 21 -2.93 -10.95 -7.45
CA GLN A 21 -2.68 -12.23 -6.78
C GLN A 21 -2.83 -12.09 -5.27
N SER A 22 -2.22 -11.08 -4.66
CA SER A 22 -2.36 -10.80 -3.21
C SER A 22 -3.82 -10.55 -2.82
N MET A 23 -4.56 -9.81 -3.65
CA MET A 23 -5.99 -9.57 -3.42
C MET A 23 -6.84 -10.84 -3.57
N ALA A 24 -6.51 -11.72 -4.52
CA ALA A 24 -7.20 -12.98 -4.70
C ALA A 24 -6.98 -13.92 -3.50
N ARG A 25 -5.74 -13.96 -2.99
CA ARG A 25 -5.35 -14.71 -1.79
C ARG A 25 -6.19 -14.29 -0.58
N LEU A 26 -6.21 -12.98 -0.27
CA LEU A 26 -7.03 -12.44 0.83
C LEU A 26 -8.52 -12.76 0.69
N LYS A 27 -9.06 -12.71 -0.54
CA LYS A 27 -10.48 -13.02 -0.80
C LYS A 27 -10.81 -14.51 -0.69
N ALA A 28 -9.84 -15.39 -0.94
CA ALA A 28 -10.02 -16.84 -0.89
C ALA A 28 -9.97 -17.41 0.53
N LEU A 29 -9.60 -16.61 1.53
CA LEU A 29 -9.55 -17.04 2.92
C LEU A 29 -10.92 -17.50 3.43
N PRO A 30 -10.97 -18.46 4.36
CA PRO A 30 -12.20 -18.84 5.02
C PRO A 30 -12.75 -17.68 5.86
N GLN A 31 -14.06 -17.66 6.09
CA GLN A 31 -14.64 -16.78 7.10
C GLN A 31 -14.18 -17.24 8.50
N PRO A 32 -13.91 -16.31 9.44
CA PRO A 32 -14.12 -14.86 9.37
C PRO A 32 -12.94 -14.06 8.78
N TYR A 33 -11.82 -14.70 8.42
CA TYR A 33 -10.57 -14.03 8.00
C TYR A 33 -10.74 -13.18 6.74
N ALA A 34 -11.43 -13.68 5.71
CA ALA A 34 -11.68 -12.89 4.50
C ALA A 34 -12.41 -11.56 4.77
N LYS A 35 -13.37 -11.56 5.72
CA LYS A 35 -14.09 -10.34 6.11
C LYS A 35 -13.17 -9.36 6.85
N ALA A 36 -12.33 -9.86 7.75
CA ALA A 36 -11.37 -9.03 8.48
C ALA A 36 -10.31 -8.44 7.54
N ALA A 37 -9.72 -9.26 6.66
CA ALA A 37 -8.79 -8.85 5.63
C ALA A 37 -9.36 -7.72 4.74
N ALA A 38 -10.61 -7.86 4.29
CA ALA A 38 -11.26 -6.82 3.49
C ALA A 38 -11.44 -5.49 4.27
N GLY A 39 -11.71 -5.57 5.57
CA GLY A 39 -11.80 -4.40 6.46
C GLY A 39 -10.46 -3.69 6.59
N VAL A 40 -9.39 -4.43 6.89
CA VAL A 40 -8.03 -3.90 7.00
C VAL A 40 -7.57 -3.31 5.67
N GLN A 41 -7.79 -4.01 4.55
CA GLN A 41 -7.45 -3.52 3.22
C GLN A 41 -8.13 -2.16 2.92
N ARG A 42 -9.43 -2.04 3.22
CA ARG A 42 -10.16 -0.78 3.01
C ARG A 42 -9.57 0.34 3.86
N TYR A 43 -9.20 0.05 5.11
CA TYR A 43 -8.59 1.03 6.00
C TYR A 43 -7.23 1.50 5.47
N LEU A 44 -6.34 0.56 5.12
CA LEU A 44 -5.02 0.85 4.57
C LEU A 44 -5.09 1.67 3.28
N LEU A 45 -6.04 1.37 2.38
CA LEU A 45 -6.21 2.14 1.15
C LEU A 45 -6.48 3.63 1.40
N ASN A 46 -7.18 3.96 2.49
CA ASN A 46 -7.53 5.34 2.82
C ASN A 46 -6.47 6.02 3.69
N GLN A 47 -5.86 5.27 4.62
CA GLN A 47 -5.08 5.85 5.73
C GLN A 47 -3.57 5.61 5.63
N SER A 48 -3.10 4.59 4.90
CA SER A 48 -1.67 4.23 4.89
C SER A 48 -0.75 5.35 4.38
N GLY A 49 -1.27 6.25 3.53
CA GLY A 49 -0.48 7.32 2.93
C GLY A 49 0.59 6.82 1.93
N VAL A 50 0.64 5.52 1.64
CA VAL A 50 1.57 4.91 0.67
C VAL A 50 1.15 5.28 -0.74
N THR A 51 2.07 5.86 -1.50
CA THR A 51 1.79 6.38 -2.85
C THR A 51 2.58 5.72 -3.98
N ASP A 52 3.63 4.97 -3.65
CA ASP A 52 4.38 4.21 -4.64
C ASP A 52 3.84 2.78 -4.80
N ALA A 53 3.80 2.32 -6.05
CA ALA A 53 3.16 1.05 -6.40
C ALA A 53 3.89 -0.17 -5.83
N GLU A 54 5.23 -0.12 -5.75
CA GLU A 54 6.05 -1.23 -5.29
C GLU A 54 5.83 -1.49 -3.80
N THR A 55 5.89 -0.45 -2.98
CA THR A 55 5.62 -0.52 -1.54
C THR A 55 4.18 -0.95 -1.27
N MET A 56 3.21 -0.46 -2.06
CA MET A 56 1.82 -0.92 -1.95
C MET A 56 1.69 -2.42 -2.23
N ILE A 57 2.41 -2.95 -3.22
CA ILE A 57 2.40 -4.38 -3.55
C ILE A 57 3.02 -5.22 -2.45
N SER A 58 4.20 -4.82 -1.96
CA SER A 58 4.85 -5.50 -0.83
C SER A 58 3.95 -5.53 0.39
N MET A 59 3.38 -4.38 0.77
CA MET A 59 2.46 -4.25 1.91
C MET A 59 1.26 -5.21 1.80
N TYR A 60 0.63 -5.29 0.62
CA TYR A 60 -0.52 -6.18 0.43
C TYR A 60 -0.14 -7.66 0.28
N SER A 61 1.07 -7.97 -0.21
CA SER A 61 1.59 -9.33 -0.24
C SER A 61 1.82 -9.84 1.19
N ASP A 62 2.48 -9.04 2.02
CA ASP A 62 2.77 -9.40 3.41
C ASP A 62 1.48 -9.47 4.25
N LEU A 63 0.49 -8.61 3.96
CA LEU A 63 -0.84 -8.72 4.55
C LEU A 63 -1.51 -10.06 4.19
N ALA A 64 -1.36 -10.53 2.95
CA ALA A 64 -1.87 -11.83 2.53
C ALA A 64 -1.16 -12.98 3.26
N ASP A 65 0.16 -12.92 3.36
CA ASP A 65 0.96 -13.93 4.08
C ASP A 65 0.56 -14.00 5.56
N LEU A 66 0.39 -12.85 6.22
CA LEU A 66 -0.03 -12.76 7.61
C LEU A 66 -1.39 -13.42 7.85
N PHE A 67 -2.39 -13.08 7.03
CA PHE A 67 -3.74 -13.61 7.19
C PHE A 67 -3.86 -15.09 6.80
N GLU A 68 -3.11 -15.56 5.81
CA GLU A 68 -3.03 -16.98 5.46
C GLU A 68 -2.42 -17.80 6.60
N GLY A 69 -1.33 -17.32 7.21
CA GLY A 69 -0.73 -17.94 8.37
C GLY A 69 -1.69 -18.02 9.55
N ALA A 70 -2.39 -16.91 9.85
CA ALA A 70 -3.40 -16.86 10.90
C ALA A 70 -4.56 -17.84 10.64
N ALA A 71 -5.05 -17.91 9.40
CA ALA A 71 -6.13 -18.82 9.03
C ALA A 71 -5.70 -20.29 9.13
N ALA A 72 -4.48 -20.63 8.69
CA ALA A 72 -3.93 -21.98 8.78
C ALA A 72 -3.75 -22.44 10.23
N ASN A 73 -3.36 -21.52 11.12
CA ASN A 73 -3.15 -21.80 12.53
C ASN A 73 -4.42 -21.69 13.39
N GLY A 74 -5.53 -21.20 12.83
CA GLY A 74 -6.76 -20.94 13.59
C GLY A 74 -6.61 -19.78 14.59
N THR A 75 -5.69 -18.85 14.36
CA THR A 75 -5.40 -17.72 15.25
C THR A 75 -6.63 -16.81 15.39
N ALA A 76 -7.03 -16.51 16.62
CA ALA A 76 -8.17 -15.63 16.85
C ALA A 76 -7.91 -14.23 16.25
N LEU A 77 -8.92 -13.61 15.61
CA LEU A 77 -8.76 -12.29 15.01
C LEU A 77 -8.33 -11.19 16.00
N ARG A 78 -8.70 -11.33 17.29
CA ARG A 78 -8.27 -10.41 18.35
C ARG A 78 -6.85 -10.63 18.83
N GLU A 79 -6.33 -11.82 18.64
CA GLU A 79 -4.91 -12.12 18.85
C GLU A 79 -4.09 -11.58 17.67
N LEU A 80 -4.61 -11.71 16.44
CA LEU A 80 -3.95 -11.23 15.23
C LEU A 80 -3.92 -9.70 15.11
N LEU A 81 -5.07 -9.03 15.31
CA LEU A 81 -5.26 -7.61 15.04
C LEU A 81 -5.27 -6.76 16.32
N GLY A 82 -5.10 -7.39 17.49
CA GLY A 82 -5.21 -6.71 18.77
C GLY A 82 -6.64 -6.27 19.14
N GLN A 83 -6.71 -5.48 20.23
CA GLN A 83 -7.96 -4.91 20.73
C GLN A 83 -8.43 -3.74 19.86
N ASP A 84 -7.50 -2.96 19.33
CA ASP A 84 -7.76 -1.90 18.35
C ASP A 84 -7.20 -2.27 16.97
N PRO A 85 -8.05 -2.75 16.04
CA PRO A 85 -7.61 -3.08 14.68
C PRO A 85 -7.15 -1.88 13.85
N ALA A 86 -7.52 -0.64 14.24
CA ALA A 86 -7.05 0.55 13.56
C ALA A 86 -5.58 0.84 13.92
N GLU A 87 -5.23 0.72 15.21
CA GLU A 87 -3.84 0.81 15.69
C GLU A 87 -2.95 -0.22 15.01
N PHE A 88 -3.40 -1.48 14.93
CA PHE A 88 -2.70 -2.51 14.15
C PHE A 88 -2.45 -2.08 12.69
N ALA A 89 -3.47 -1.55 12.02
CA ALA A 89 -3.36 -1.18 10.62
C ALA A 89 -2.46 0.05 10.40
N ASP A 90 -2.47 1.00 11.33
CA ASP A 90 -1.58 2.17 11.33
C ASP A 90 -0.12 1.74 11.53
N ASP A 91 0.15 0.88 12.52
CA ASP A 91 1.48 0.32 12.78
C ASP A 91 1.98 -0.52 11.60
N PHE A 92 1.08 -1.35 11.05
CA PHE A 92 1.37 -2.16 9.87
C PHE A 92 1.76 -1.27 8.69
N ALA A 93 1.00 -0.20 8.40
CA ALA A 93 1.34 0.75 7.33
C ALA A 93 2.65 1.50 7.62
N GLN A 94 2.91 1.85 8.88
CA GLN A 94 4.11 2.56 9.28
C GLN A 94 5.39 1.77 9.00
N ALA A 95 5.35 0.44 9.11
CA ALA A 95 6.45 -0.45 8.77
C ALA A 95 6.90 -0.33 7.30
N TYR A 96 6.00 0.11 6.41
CA TYR A 96 6.30 0.26 4.98
C TYR A 96 6.82 1.64 4.59
N GLY A 97 6.84 2.61 5.50
CA GLY A 97 7.75 3.78 5.47
C GLY A 97 7.96 4.52 4.14
N GLY A 98 7.03 4.43 3.19
CA GLY A 98 7.14 5.05 1.86
C GLY A 98 6.77 6.53 1.91
N LYS A 99 7.17 7.29 0.87
CA LYS A 99 6.81 8.71 0.69
C LYS A 99 5.33 8.90 1.01
N ARG A 100 5.05 9.62 2.09
CA ARG A 100 3.67 9.85 2.53
C ARG A 100 3.00 10.78 1.51
N TRP A 101 1.68 10.69 1.39
CA TRP A 101 0.89 11.67 0.64
C TRP A 101 1.28 13.12 1.01
N THR A 102 1.56 13.37 2.28
CA THR A 102 2.06 14.64 2.80
C THR A 102 3.40 15.07 2.20
N ASP A 103 4.33 14.15 1.96
CA ASP A 103 5.65 14.46 1.38
C ASP A 103 5.53 14.81 -0.11
N LYS A 104 4.63 14.11 -0.81
CA LYS A 104 4.31 14.39 -2.21
C LYS A 104 3.67 15.77 -2.37
N GLU A 105 2.72 16.11 -1.51
CA GLU A 105 2.05 17.41 -1.55
C GLU A 105 3.00 18.56 -1.18
N ARG A 106 3.91 18.35 -0.22
CA ARG A 106 4.97 19.30 0.12
C ARG A 106 5.90 19.57 -1.07
N THR A 107 6.29 18.52 -1.78
CA THR A 107 7.12 18.65 -2.99
C THR A 107 6.38 19.43 -4.07
N ARG A 108 5.12 19.07 -4.35
CA ARG A 108 4.29 19.74 -5.35
C ARG A 108 4.12 21.24 -5.07
N LEU A 109 3.89 21.60 -3.81
CA LEU A 109 3.80 23.00 -3.40
C LEU A 109 5.13 23.73 -3.62
N ALA A 110 6.26 23.13 -3.22
CA ALA A 110 7.58 23.74 -3.42
C ALA A 110 7.90 23.97 -4.91
N ASP A 111 7.56 23.01 -5.77
CA ASP A 111 7.76 23.12 -7.21
C ASP A 111 6.90 24.26 -7.80
N THR A 112 5.62 24.35 -7.42
CA THR A 112 4.71 25.40 -7.89
C THR A 112 5.19 26.80 -7.49
N ILE A 113 5.70 26.96 -6.26
CA ILE A 113 6.25 28.26 -5.81
C ILE A 113 7.53 28.60 -6.57
N SER A 114 8.41 27.61 -6.79
CA SER A 114 9.65 27.81 -7.54
C SER A 114 9.39 28.22 -9.00
N GLU A 115 8.39 27.63 -9.64
CA GLU A 115 7.95 28.02 -10.99
C GLU A 115 7.44 29.46 -11.02
N ALA A 116 6.55 29.82 -10.08
CA ALA A 116 6.01 31.18 -9.97
C ALA A 116 7.11 32.25 -9.71
N GLU A 117 8.14 31.93 -8.92
CA GLU A 117 9.28 32.82 -8.70
C GLU A 117 10.16 33.02 -9.94
N ASN A 118 10.21 32.04 -10.85
CA ASN A 118 10.97 32.16 -12.09
C ASN A 118 10.20 32.98 -13.13
N GLU A 119 8.88 32.77 -13.25
CA GLU A 119 8.01 33.55 -14.13
C GLU A 119 7.96 35.05 -13.76
N SER A 120 8.10 35.36 -12.47
CA SER A 120 8.14 36.75 -11.97
C SER A 120 9.50 37.43 -12.12
N LYS A 121 10.58 36.68 -12.38
CA LYS A 121 11.93 37.22 -12.65
C LYS A 121 12.19 37.46 -14.14
N GLU A 122 11.38 36.86 -15.02
CA GLU A 122 11.46 37.01 -16.47
C GLU A 122 10.61 38.18 -17.02
N GLN A 123 9.83 38.86 -16.15
CA GLN A 123 9.07 40.09 -16.45
C GLN A 123 9.83 41.33 -15.97
#